data_AF-A0AAN8I1P6-F1
#
_entry.id   AF-A0AAN8I1P6-F1
#
_cell.length_a   1.000
_cell.length_b   1.000
_cell.length_c   1.000
_cell.angle_alpha   90.00
_cell.angle_beta   90.00
_cell.angle_gamma   90.00
#
_symmetry.space_group_name_H-M   'P 1'
#
loop_
_entity.id
_entity.type
_entity.pdbx_description
1 polymer ?
#
loop_
_entity_poly.entity_id
_entity_poly.type
_entity_poly.pdbx_seq_one_letter_code
_entity_poly.pdbx_strand_id
1 'polypeptide(L)'
;MGDQKESLRKITHTLAMKNEEISNFVCTLKQNLENLEGNTNRVQEDLESEFTALNAVLVEMKENMVTRIKQERASRTYELQSQLSACSKALESSEELLELANQTLCSSETDGFNQAAKDIKDSVTMAPAFRLSLKAKASDNMSHLMVDFSQEREVLQGLKFLPVPGTPEIQVSECQVCDNTVTVVWTLPEPDSKIEHYILEHRRTNHEGPPRLREDYPWMVVEGIREMEHSLIGLRFDTRYLTFRVRACNKAVAGEFSELVTLETHAFNFKLDSGSAHQNLKVEDLSVEWDSCGGKIQDIRKEKTRTNSPMHSPARSALNSPKRTPTARPGRDRFTAESYTVLADTSIDAGQHYWEVRFDKESKAFAVGVALRSLGRFDQLGKSSASWCIHLNNWLQQSLTAKHNNKARTLDCAIPDRIGVYVNYDEGVLSFYNSKTKQLMHTFKTKFPQPVIPAFMVWNGTFSVLTGMQVPSLVQSGQRRNSNTSSSNASLT
;
A
#
# COMPACT_ATOMS: atom_id res chain seq x y z
N MET A 1 29.58 33.00 52.25
CA MET A 1 28.10 33.02 52.24
C MET A 1 27.52 33.01 50.83
N GLY A 2 28.05 33.78 49.86
CA GLY A 2 27.58 33.76 48.46
C GLY A 2 27.67 32.38 47.80
N ASP A 3 28.85 31.76 47.80
CA ASP A 3 29.13 30.50 47.08
C ASP A 3 28.33 29.31 47.62
N GLN A 4 28.07 29.29 48.93
CA GLN A 4 27.17 28.31 49.56
C GLN A 4 25.72 28.48 49.07
N LYS A 5 25.26 29.73 48.88
CA LYS A 5 23.93 30.04 48.36
C LYS A 5 23.80 29.69 46.87
N GLU A 6 24.87 29.80 46.09
CA GLU A 6 24.90 29.33 44.70
C GLU A 6 24.95 27.80 44.60
N SER A 7 25.77 27.15 45.42
CA SER A 7 25.84 25.69 45.51
C SER A 7 24.47 25.10 45.90
N LEU A 8 23.79 25.70 46.87
CA LEU A 8 22.44 25.31 47.26
C LEU A 8 21.44 25.47 46.11
N ARG A 9 21.49 26.59 45.35
CA ARG A 9 20.63 26.77 44.15
C ARG A 9 20.86 25.68 43.09
N LYS A 10 22.11 25.29 42.84
CA LYS A 10 22.45 24.21 41.89
C LYS A 10 21.89 22.85 42.36
N ILE A 11 21.97 22.56 43.66
CA ILE A 11 21.36 21.37 44.26
C ILE A 11 19.82 21.42 44.14
N THR A 12 19.18 22.54 44.51
CA THR A 12 17.72 22.71 44.41
C THR A 12 17.22 22.56 42.97
N HIS A 13 17.93 23.12 41.98
CA HIS A 13 17.57 22.97 40.57
C HIS A 13 17.70 21.51 40.10
N THR A 14 18.79 20.83 40.46
CA THR A 14 18.99 19.40 40.12
C THR A 14 17.91 18.52 40.74
N LEU A 15 17.53 18.79 42.00
CA LEU A 15 16.45 18.10 42.70
C LEU A 15 15.09 18.36 42.03
N ALA A 16 14.83 19.59 41.57
CA ALA A 16 13.61 19.91 40.84
C ALA A 16 13.51 19.15 39.51
N MET A 17 14.60 19.10 38.72
CA MET A 17 14.65 18.32 37.47
C MET A 17 14.41 16.82 37.73
N LYS A 18 15.01 16.23 38.77
CA LYS A 18 14.75 14.82 39.11
C LYS A 18 13.35 14.58 39.65
N ASN A 19 12.77 15.51 40.40
CA ASN A 19 11.36 15.40 40.81
C ASN A 19 10.41 15.45 39.61
N GLU A 20 10.72 16.25 38.58
CA GLU A 20 9.95 16.28 37.32
C GLU A 20 10.09 14.97 36.53
N GLU A 21 11.31 14.46 36.34
CA GLU A 21 11.54 13.14 35.70
C GLU A 21 10.80 12.01 36.44
N ILE A 22 10.89 11.96 37.77
CA ILE A 22 10.19 10.96 38.58
C ILE A 22 8.67 11.12 38.45
N SER A 23 8.14 12.34 38.43
CA SER A 23 6.71 12.60 38.25
C SER A 23 6.21 12.14 36.88
N ASN A 24 6.99 12.39 35.83
CA ASN A 24 6.70 11.90 34.47
C ASN A 24 6.73 10.37 34.41
N PHE A 25 7.75 9.73 35.01
CA PHE A 25 7.84 8.27 35.06
C PHE A 25 6.69 7.64 35.85
N VAL A 26 6.28 8.24 36.98
CA VAL A 26 5.09 7.81 37.75
C VAL A 26 3.81 7.95 36.91
N CYS A 27 3.69 8.98 36.07
CA CYS A 27 2.58 9.12 35.13
C CYS A 27 2.56 7.99 34.09
N THR A 28 3.72 7.68 33.48
CA THR A 28 3.86 6.54 32.55
C THR A 28 3.53 5.20 33.22
N LEU A 29 3.97 4.97 34.46
CA LEU A 29 3.64 3.75 35.20
C LEU A 29 2.14 3.62 35.48
N LYS A 30 1.45 4.72 35.84
CA LYS A 30 -0.01 4.71 36.02
C LYS A 30 -0.73 4.37 34.72
N GLN A 31 -0.36 5.00 33.62
CA GLN A 31 -0.94 4.70 32.31
C GLN A 31 -0.71 3.24 31.91
N ASN A 32 0.47 2.68 32.20
CA ASN A 32 0.77 1.27 31.93
C ASN A 32 -0.07 0.31 32.79
N LEU A 33 -0.39 0.68 34.04
CA LEU A 33 -1.29 -0.10 34.89
C LEU A 33 -2.75 -0.07 34.38
N GLU A 34 -3.26 1.12 34.02
CA GLU A 34 -4.60 1.25 33.43
C GLU A 34 -4.71 0.48 32.10
N ASN A 35 -3.66 0.54 31.26
CA ASN A 35 -3.58 -0.23 30.02
C ASN A 35 -3.53 -1.75 30.28
N LEU A 36 -2.80 -2.19 31.32
CA LEU A 36 -2.72 -3.60 31.70
C LEU A 36 -4.07 -4.12 32.20
N GLU A 37 -4.79 -3.36 33.02
CA GLU A 37 -6.13 -3.70 33.50
C GLU A 37 -7.12 -3.82 32.33
N GLY A 38 -7.15 -2.81 31.44
CA GLY A 38 -8.00 -2.83 30.24
C GLY A 38 -7.68 -3.98 29.28
N ASN A 39 -6.39 -4.32 29.09
CA ASN A 39 -5.99 -5.45 28.26
C ASN A 39 -6.31 -6.80 28.93
N THR A 40 -6.20 -6.90 30.25
CA THR A 40 -6.54 -8.13 31.00
C THR A 40 -8.03 -8.44 30.88
N ASN A 41 -8.88 -7.42 31.05
CA ASN A 41 -10.33 -7.56 30.91
C ASN A 41 -10.72 -8.03 29.50
N ARG A 42 -10.12 -7.44 28.44
CA ARG A 42 -10.35 -7.88 27.05
C ARG A 42 -9.97 -9.34 26.81
N VAL A 43 -8.76 -9.75 27.25
CA VAL A 43 -8.30 -11.13 27.10
C VAL A 43 -9.21 -12.11 27.86
N GLN A 44 -9.79 -11.70 28.98
CA GLN A 44 -10.80 -12.50 29.68
C GLN A 44 -12.13 -12.57 28.91
N GLU A 45 -12.65 -11.44 28.42
CA GLU A 45 -13.88 -11.38 27.61
C GLU A 45 -13.78 -12.25 26.34
N ASP A 46 -12.64 -12.17 25.63
CA ASP A 46 -12.36 -12.97 24.43
C ASP A 46 -12.30 -14.48 24.75
N LEU A 47 -11.68 -14.85 25.88
CA LEU A 47 -11.61 -16.24 26.34
C LEU A 47 -12.98 -16.80 26.72
N GLU A 48 -13.79 -16.02 27.45
CA GLU A 48 -15.16 -16.39 27.81
C GLU A 48 -16.06 -16.53 26.57
N SER A 49 -15.85 -15.68 25.56
CA SER A 49 -16.55 -15.76 24.26
C SER A 49 -16.23 -17.06 23.51
N GLU A 50 -14.97 -17.42 23.35
CA GLU A 50 -14.54 -18.66 22.67
C GLU A 50 -15.06 -19.92 23.39
N PHE A 51 -15.01 -19.96 24.73
CA PHE A 51 -15.61 -21.06 25.49
C PHE A 51 -17.15 -21.10 25.36
N THR A 52 -17.81 -19.95 25.25
CA THR A 52 -19.27 -19.88 25.02
C THR A 52 -19.63 -20.45 23.65
N ALA A 53 -18.87 -20.10 22.60
CA ALA A 53 -19.05 -20.65 21.26
C ALA A 53 -18.83 -22.17 21.21
N LEU A 54 -17.76 -22.67 21.84
CA LEU A 54 -17.47 -24.10 21.94
C LEU A 54 -18.58 -24.88 22.67
N ASN A 55 -19.09 -24.33 23.78
CA ASN A 55 -20.21 -24.91 24.51
C ASN A 55 -21.50 -24.95 23.68
N ALA A 56 -21.78 -23.91 22.87
CA ALA A 56 -22.95 -23.89 22.00
C ALA A 56 -22.93 -25.05 20.99
N VAL A 57 -21.78 -25.32 20.35
CA VAL A 57 -21.61 -26.44 19.41
C VAL A 57 -21.81 -27.80 20.11
N LEU A 58 -21.28 -27.97 21.33
CA LEU A 58 -21.48 -29.20 22.11
C LEU A 58 -22.95 -29.42 22.53
N VAL A 59 -23.66 -28.34 22.87
CA VAL A 59 -25.10 -28.39 23.17
C VAL A 59 -25.91 -28.75 21.93
N GLU A 60 -25.66 -28.11 20.79
CA GLU A 60 -26.34 -28.42 19.53
C GLU A 60 -26.09 -29.87 19.09
N MET A 61 -24.85 -30.35 19.16
CA MET A 61 -24.51 -31.75 18.84
C MET A 61 -25.23 -32.75 19.76
N LYS A 62 -25.29 -32.45 21.06
CA LYS A 62 -26.05 -33.26 22.04
C LYS A 62 -27.54 -33.27 21.71
N GLU A 63 -28.13 -32.13 21.37
CA GLU A 63 -29.55 -32.05 21.01
C GLU A 63 -29.86 -32.86 19.74
N ASN A 64 -29.01 -32.74 18.71
CA ASN A 64 -29.11 -33.51 17.46
C ASN A 64 -28.98 -35.03 17.67
N MET A 65 -28.11 -35.48 18.57
CA MET A 65 -28.03 -36.90 18.94
C MET A 65 -29.27 -37.38 19.71
N VAL A 66 -29.76 -36.56 20.64
CA VAL A 66 -30.95 -36.88 21.45
C VAL A 66 -32.23 -36.91 20.60
N THR A 67 -32.38 -36.00 19.63
CA THR A 67 -33.53 -36.02 18.69
C THR A 67 -33.50 -37.27 17.81
N ARG A 68 -32.34 -37.67 17.29
CA ARG A 68 -32.17 -38.92 16.53
C ARG A 68 -32.56 -40.16 17.35
N ILE A 69 -32.09 -40.28 18.59
CA ILE A 69 -32.48 -41.38 19.50
C ILE A 69 -33.99 -41.38 19.75
N LYS A 70 -34.61 -40.21 19.98
CA LYS A 70 -36.06 -40.08 20.18
C LYS A 70 -36.85 -40.49 18.93
N GLN A 71 -36.42 -40.06 17.74
CA GLN A 71 -37.06 -40.38 16.47
C GLN A 71 -37.01 -41.89 16.18
N GLU A 72 -35.84 -42.51 16.37
CA GLU A 72 -35.67 -43.94 16.10
C GLU A 72 -36.46 -44.81 17.10
N ARG A 73 -36.50 -44.41 18.38
CA ARG A 73 -37.39 -45.00 19.40
C ARG A 73 -38.85 -44.87 18.98
N ALA A 74 -39.28 -43.70 18.50
CA ALA A 74 -40.66 -43.47 18.09
C ALA A 74 -41.04 -44.36 16.89
N SER A 75 -40.19 -44.47 15.87
CA SER A 75 -40.44 -45.34 14.70
C SER A 75 -40.59 -46.81 15.10
N ARG A 76 -39.65 -47.34 15.90
CA ARG A 76 -39.72 -48.74 16.38
C ARG A 76 -40.95 -48.99 17.26
N THR A 77 -41.28 -48.04 18.14
CA THR A 77 -42.47 -48.12 19.00
C THR A 77 -43.74 -48.16 18.15
N TYR A 78 -43.84 -47.32 17.12
CA TYR A 78 -44.97 -47.29 16.20
C TYR A 78 -45.12 -48.61 15.41
N GLU A 79 -44.03 -49.15 14.86
CA GLU A 79 -44.04 -50.42 14.13
C GLU A 79 -44.48 -51.59 15.01
N LEU A 80 -43.96 -51.67 16.26
CA LEU A 80 -44.33 -52.69 17.22
C LEU A 80 -45.79 -52.54 17.70
N GLN A 81 -46.26 -51.32 17.97
CA GLN A 81 -47.66 -51.07 18.34
C GLN A 81 -48.63 -51.39 17.19
N SER A 82 -48.25 -51.07 15.96
CA SER A 82 -49.01 -51.42 14.75
C SER A 82 -49.11 -52.95 14.58
N GLN A 83 -48.00 -53.67 14.74
CA GLN A 83 -47.98 -55.13 14.70
C GLN A 83 -48.79 -55.75 15.84
N LEU A 84 -48.68 -55.22 17.07
CA LEU A 84 -49.46 -55.66 18.23
C LEU A 84 -50.96 -55.54 17.95
N SER A 85 -51.42 -54.37 17.48
CA SER A 85 -52.84 -54.13 17.16
C SER A 85 -53.35 -55.07 16.06
N ALA A 86 -52.54 -55.33 15.03
CA ALA A 86 -52.89 -56.28 13.98
C ALA A 86 -52.98 -57.72 14.49
N CYS A 87 -52.07 -58.13 15.38
CA CYS A 87 -52.10 -59.46 16.00
C CYS A 87 -53.31 -59.61 16.93
N SER A 88 -53.63 -58.61 17.77
CA SER A 88 -54.81 -58.64 18.65
C SER A 88 -56.12 -58.80 17.85
N LYS A 89 -56.33 -58.01 16.80
CA LYS A 89 -57.54 -58.11 15.96
C LYS A 89 -57.67 -59.44 15.23
N ALA A 90 -56.54 -60.01 14.78
CA ALA A 90 -56.54 -61.30 14.11
C ALA A 90 -56.75 -62.46 15.09
N LEU A 91 -56.29 -62.33 16.34
CA LEU A 91 -56.55 -63.29 17.41
C LEU A 91 -58.04 -63.27 17.78
N GLU A 92 -58.60 -62.09 18.07
CA GLU A 92 -60.03 -61.87 18.35
C GLU A 92 -60.92 -62.48 17.26
N SER A 93 -60.67 -62.15 15.98
CA SER A 93 -61.38 -62.75 14.84
C SER A 93 -61.19 -64.27 14.70
N SER A 94 -60.08 -64.84 15.20
CA SER A 94 -59.87 -66.29 15.19
C SER A 94 -60.56 -66.99 16.35
N GLU A 95 -60.65 -66.33 17.51
CA GLU A 95 -61.41 -66.79 18.68
C GLU A 95 -62.91 -66.80 18.37
N GLU A 96 -63.45 -65.76 17.73
CA GLU A 96 -64.84 -65.71 17.24
C GLU A 96 -65.15 -66.86 16.26
N LEU A 97 -64.29 -67.10 15.28
CA LEU A 97 -64.46 -68.19 14.31
C LEU A 97 -64.35 -69.58 14.96
N LEU A 98 -63.47 -69.73 15.95
CA LEU A 98 -63.34 -70.96 16.74
C LEU A 98 -64.60 -71.21 17.56
N GLU A 99 -65.15 -70.18 18.20
CA GLU A 99 -66.38 -70.28 18.97
C GLU A 99 -67.58 -70.65 18.07
N LEU A 100 -67.74 -69.96 16.93
CA LEU A 100 -68.79 -70.25 15.95
C LEU A 100 -68.71 -71.69 15.42
N ALA A 101 -67.50 -72.19 15.14
CA ALA A 101 -67.28 -73.58 14.74
C ALA A 101 -67.69 -74.56 15.86
N ASN A 102 -67.29 -74.30 17.10
CA ASN A 102 -67.65 -75.14 18.25
C ASN A 102 -69.17 -75.13 18.53
N GLN A 103 -69.83 -73.97 18.45
CA GLN A 103 -71.29 -73.86 18.58
C GLN A 103 -72.00 -74.67 17.48
N THR A 104 -71.55 -74.56 16.22
CA THR A 104 -72.12 -75.29 15.07
C THR A 104 -71.95 -76.81 15.19
N LEU A 105 -70.83 -77.27 15.77
CA LEU A 105 -70.59 -78.69 16.06
C LEU A 105 -71.53 -79.24 17.15
N CYS A 106 -71.95 -78.40 18.10
CA CYS A 106 -72.88 -78.77 19.16
C CYS A 106 -74.36 -78.77 18.72
N SER A 107 -74.74 -77.99 17.69
CA SER A 107 -76.11 -77.89 17.18
C SER A 107 -76.41 -78.90 16.06
N SER A 108 -76.34 -80.19 16.35
CA SER A 108 -76.22 -81.25 15.34
C SER A 108 -77.52 -81.77 14.68
N GLU A 109 -78.64 -81.04 14.70
CA GLU A 109 -79.96 -81.55 14.25
C GLU A 109 -80.81 -80.60 13.36
N THR A 110 -80.21 -79.71 12.55
CA THR A 110 -80.98 -78.84 11.63
C THR A 110 -80.49 -78.85 10.18
N ASP A 111 -81.46 -78.81 9.26
CA ASP A 111 -81.25 -78.59 7.82
C ASP A 111 -80.54 -77.24 7.60
N GLY A 112 -79.23 -77.31 7.36
CA GLY A 112 -78.36 -76.13 7.24
C GLY A 112 -76.91 -76.37 7.64
N PHE A 113 -76.62 -77.39 8.47
CA PHE A 113 -75.26 -77.69 8.95
C PHE A 113 -74.20 -77.72 7.83
N ASN A 114 -74.47 -78.40 6.72
CA ASN A 114 -73.54 -78.50 5.59
C ASN A 114 -73.25 -77.15 4.91
N GLN A 115 -74.19 -76.20 4.96
CA GLN A 115 -73.99 -74.85 4.44
C GLN A 115 -73.20 -74.00 5.44
N ALA A 116 -73.59 -74.01 6.73
CA ALA A 116 -72.84 -73.32 7.79
C ALA A 116 -71.38 -73.79 7.90
N ALA A 117 -71.12 -75.10 7.82
CA ALA A 117 -69.78 -75.67 7.82
C ALA A 117 -68.95 -75.22 6.59
N LYS A 118 -69.60 -75.02 5.44
CA LYS A 118 -68.95 -74.47 4.24
C LYS A 118 -68.62 -72.98 4.42
N ASP A 119 -69.55 -72.20 4.94
CA ASP A 119 -69.36 -70.76 5.14
C ASP A 119 -68.28 -70.47 6.21
N ILE A 120 -68.21 -71.28 7.27
CA ILE A 120 -67.12 -71.25 8.27
C ILE A 120 -65.80 -71.64 7.61
N LYS A 121 -65.77 -72.71 6.80
CA LYS A 121 -64.54 -73.13 6.08
C LYS A 121 -64.02 -72.01 5.18
N ASP A 122 -64.89 -71.39 4.38
CA ASP A 122 -64.51 -70.30 3.48
C ASP A 122 -64.03 -69.08 4.30
N SER A 123 -64.69 -68.75 5.42
CA SER A 123 -64.28 -67.70 6.36
C SER A 123 -62.90 -67.95 7.00
N VAL A 124 -62.62 -69.19 7.45
CA VAL A 124 -61.33 -69.61 8.02
C VAL A 124 -60.22 -69.50 6.98
N THR A 125 -60.43 -69.90 5.72
CA THR A 125 -59.40 -69.76 4.67
C THR A 125 -59.06 -68.30 4.32
N MET A 126 -59.96 -67.37 4.64
CA MET A 126 -59.78 -65.93 4.44
C MET A 126 -59.38 -65.17 5.71
N ALA A 127 -59.34 -65.84 6.88
CA ALA A 127 -59.09 -65.21 8.16
C ALA A 127 -57.69 -64.55 8.23
N PRO A 128 -57.56 -63.31 8.77
CA PRO A 128 -56.30 -62.58 8.78
C PRO A 128 -55.13 -63.30 9.47
N ALA A 129 -55.42 -64.12 10.50
CA ALA A 129 -54.39 -64.80 11.30
C ALA A 129 -53.47 -65.70 10.47
N PHE A 130 -54.01 -66.43 9.48
CA PHE A 130 -53.20 -67.31 8.61
C PHE A 130 -52.28 -66.56 7.64
N ARG A 131 -52.37 -65.23 7.58
CA ARG A 131 -51.54 -64.36 6.73
C ARG A 131 -50.60 -63.45 7.54
N LEU A 132 -50.62 -63.54 8.87
CA LEU A 132 -49.74 -62.77 9.74
C LEU A 132 -48.33 -63.39 9.85
N SER A 133 -47.32 -62.52 9.97
CA SER A 133 -45.97 -62.91 10.35
C SER A 133 -45.77 -62.75 11.85
N LEU A 134 -45.35 -63.83 12.51
CA LEU A 134 -45.04 -63.88 13.95
C LEU A 134 -43.61 -63.44 14.29
N LYS A 135 -42.85 -62.92 13.32
CA LYS A 135 -41.54 -62.27 13.57
C LYS A 135 -41.76 -60.79 13.87
N ALA A 136 -41.11 -60.27 14.91
CA ALA A 136 -41.17 -58.85 15.24
C ALA A 136 -40.63 -58.01 14.07
N LYS A 137 -41.36 -56.98 13.66
CA LYS A 137 -40.97 -56.09 12.54
C LYS A 137 -39.79 -55.18 12.88
N ALA A 138 -39.63 -54.83 14.15
CA ALA A 138 -38.51 -54.07 14.69
C ALA A 138 -37.83 -54.81 15.85
N SER A 139 -36.52 -54.61 16.00
CA SER A 139 -35.76 -55.02 17.19
C SER A 139 -35.76 -53.90 18.22
N ASP A 140 -35.63 -54.28 19.49
CA ASP A 140 -35.39 -53.45 20.67
C ASP A 140 -33.94 -52.92 20.80
N ASN A 141 -32.99 -53.47 20.02
CA ASN A 141 -31.59 -53.08 20.09
C ASN A 141 -31.36 -51.63 19.61
N MET A 142 -30.65 -50.85 20.44
CA MET A 142 -30.27 -49.45 20.19
C MET A 142 -28.74 -49.22 20.23
N SER A 143 -27.93 -50.27 20.33
CA SER A 143 -26.47 -50.18 20.57
C SER A 143 -25.68 -49.47 19.46
N HIS A 144 -26.18 -49.41 18.23
CA HIS A 144 -25.57 -48.65 17.13
C HIS A 144 -25.65 -47.12 17.30
N LEU A 145 -26.36 -46.64 18.33
CA LEU A 145 -26.38 -45.23 18.75
C LEU A 145 -25.48 -44.96 19.97
N MET A 146 -24.68 -45.93 20.41
CA MET A 146 -23.67 -45.70 21.43
C MET A 146 -22.56 -44.79 20.88
N VAL A 147 -22.05 -43.92 21.75
CA VAL A 147 -21.05 -42.91 21.43
C VAL A 147 -19.80 -43.12 22.27
N ASP A 148 -18.64 -42.93 21.65
CA ASP A 148 -17.38 -42.71 22.34
C ASP A 148 -16.94 -41.27 22.05
N PHE A 149 -16.45 -40.58 23.08
CA PHE A 149 -15.94 -39.21 23.02
C PHE A 149 -14.51 -39.11 23.58
N SER A 150 -13.77 -40.23 23.53
CA SER A 150 -12.40 -40.33 24.04
C SER A 150 -11.46 -39.35 23.32
N GLN A 151 -11.50 -39.32 21.99
CA GLN A 151 -10.68 -38.44 21.15
C GLN A 151 -11.02 -36.96 21.35
N GLU A 152 -12.30 -36.59 21.34
CA GLU A 152 -12.75 -35.20 21.52
C GLU A 152 -12.37 -34.69 22.92
N ARG A 153 -12.46 -35.55 23.95
CA ARG A 153 -12.01 -35.20 25.30
C ARG A 153 -10.50 -34.95 25.36
N GLU A 154 -9.70 -35.74 24.66
CA GLU A 154 -8.25 -35.54 24.59
C GLU A 154 -7.91 -34.21 23.89
N VAL A 155 -8.61 -33.88 22.79
CA VAL A 155 -8.46 -32.57 22.10
C VAL A 155 -8.85 -31.40 23.03
N LEU A 156 -9.97 -31.51 23.76
CA LEU A 156 -10.40 -30.49 24.73
C LEU A 156 -9.42 -30.33 25.91
N GLN A 157 -8.80 -31.42 26.38
CA GLN A 157 -7.74 -31.38 27.40
C GLN A 157 -6.41 -30.84 26.86
N GLY A 158 -6.20 -30.90 25.54
CA GLY A 158 -5.03 -30.36 24.86
C GLY A 158 -5.06 -28.85 24.61
N LEU A 159 -6.18 -28.17 24.89
CA LEU A 159 -6.33 -26.73 24.68
C LEU A 159 -5.35 -25.92 25.55
N LYS A 160 -4.64 -25.00 24.91
CA LYS A 160 -3.61 -24.13 25.51
C LYS A 160 -3.66 -22.74 24.87
N PHE A 161 -3.22 -21.73 25.59
CA PHE A 161 -2.99 -20.40 25.02
C PHE A 161 -2.01 -20.50 23.84
N LEU A 162 -2.26 -19.71 22.79
CA LEU A 162 -1.34 -19.62 21.66
C LEU A 162 -0.02 -18.98 22.14
N PRO A 163 1.14 -19.48 21.67
CA PRO A 163 2.41 -18.80 21.93
C PRO A 163 2.40 -17.42 21.27
N VAL A 164 3.19 -16.48 21.81
CA VAL A 164 3.47 -15.21 21.13
C VAL A 164 4.16 -15.52 19.80
N PRO A 165 3.72 -14.96 18.66
CA PRO A 165 4.40 -15.15 17.38
C PRO A 165 5.86 -14.71 17.44
N GLY A 166 6.74 -15.43 16.74
CA GLY A 166 8.15 -15.04 16.59
C GLY A 166 8.30 -13.69 15.91
N THR A 167 9.29 -12.91 16.34
CA THR A 167 9.62 -11.61 15.74
C THR A 167 10.11 -11.80 14.30
N PRO A 168 9.49 -11.16 13.29
CA PRO A 168 9.98 -11.23 11.92
C PRO A 168 11.22 -10.37 11.71
N GLU A 169 12.04 -10.74 10.74
CA GLU A 169 13.29 -10.06 10.38
C GLU A 169 13.18 -9.50 8.95
N ILE A 170 13.35 -8.19 8.78
CA ILE A 170 13.26 -7.53 7.47
C ILE A 170 14.54 -7.78 6.67
N GLN A 171 14.40 -8.41 5.50
CA GLN A 171 15.51 -8.74 4.61
C GLN A 171 15.89 -7.53 3.75
N VAL A 172 16.71 -6.64 4.31
CA VAL A 172 17.13 -5.37 3.69
C VAL A 172 17.70 -5.55 2.27
N SER A 173 18.38 -6.66 2.01
CA SER A 173 18.95 -7.01 0.70
C SER A 173 17.92 -7.43 -0.35
N GLU A 174 16.72 -7.84 0.06
CA GLU A 174 15.63 -8.27 -0.81
C GLU A 174 14.55 -7.18 -0.98
N CYS A 175 14.48 -6.25 -0.03
CA CYS A 175 13.68 -5.03 -0.14
C CYS A 175 14.00 -4.24 -1.42
N GLN A 176 12.96 -3.78 -2.11
CA GLN A 176 13.08 -3.02 -3.37
C GLN A 176 12.48 -1.63 -3.23
N VAL A 177 13.18 -0.63 -3.78
CA VAL A 177 12.73 0.76 -3.85
C VAL A 177 12.69 1.14 -5.32
N CYS A 178 11.48 1.31 -5.87
CA CYS A 178 11.24 1.56 -7.29
C CYS A 178 10.14 2.60 -7.51
N ASP A 179 10.41 3.64 -8.31
CA ASP A 179 9.47 4.70 -8.70
C ASP A 179 8.87 5.47 -7.50
N ASN A 180 7.65 5.08 -7.08
CA ASN A 180 6.91 5.55 -5.92
C ASN A 180 6.45 4.39 -5.03
N THR A 181 7.13 3.24 -5.17
CA THR A 181 6.78 1.97 -4.54
C THR A 181 7.97 1.46 -3.71
N VAL A 182 7.70 1.04 -2.49
CA VAL A 182 8.67 0.29 -1.67
C VAL A 182 8.09 -1.08 -1.36
N THR A 183 8.79 -2.11 -1.82
CA THR A 183 8.52 -3.50 -1.48
C THR A 183 9.40 -3.86 -0.29
N VAL A 184 8.79 -4.14 0.85
CA VAL A 184 9.47 -4.64 2.05
C VAL A 184 9.29 -6.16 2.06
N VAL A 185 10.38 -6.89 2.26
CA VAL A 185 10.40 -8.36 2.38
C VAL A 185 10.93 -8.72 3.77
N TRP A 186 10.35 -9.73 4.40
CA TRP A 186 10.80 -10.24 5.69
C TRP A 186 10.78 -11.77 5.73
N THR A 187 11.37 -12.33 6.78
CA THR A 187 11.36 -13.77 7.06
C THR A 187 11.08 -14.00 8.54
N LEU A 188 10.71 -15.24 8.89
CA LEU A 188 10.68 -15.69 10.30
C LEU A 188 11.89 -16.61 10.55
N PRO A 189 12.55 -16.51 11.71
CA PRO A 189 13.62 -17.45 12.09
C PRO A 189 13.16 -18.91 12.15
N GLU A 190 11.91 -19.13 12.59
CA GLU A 190 11.24 -20.44 12.58
C GLU A 190 9.84 -20.30 11.95
N PRO A 191 9.39 -21.25 11.11
CA PRO A 191 8.08 -21.19 10.48
C PRO A 191 6.95 -21.50 11.47
N ASP A 192 6.14 -20.50 11.84
CA ASP A 192 4.96 -20.68 12.66
C ASP A 192 3.67 -20.66 11.83
N SER A 193 3.02 -21.82 11.70
CA SER A 193 1.75 -21.99 10.99
C SER A 193 0.53 -21.41 11.73
N LYS A 194 0.71 -20.82 12.92
CA LYS A 194 -0.36 -20.19 13.71
C LYS A 194 -0.50 -18.69 13.41
N ILE A 195 0.42 -18.11 12.65
CA ILE A 195 0.35 -16.71 12.20
C ILE A 195 -0.79 -16.58 11.19
N GLU A 196 -1.67 -15.63 11.43
CA GLU A 196 -2.83 -15.35 10.58
C GLU A 196 -2.55 -14.16 9.64
N HIS A 197 -1.82 -13.17 10.11
CA HIS A 197 -1.41 -12.00 9.34
C HIS A 197 -0.19 -11.30 9.94
N TYR A 198 0.36 -10.34 9.20
CA TYR A 198 1.38 -9.40 9.63
C TYR A 198 0.81 -7.98 9.66
N ILE A 199 1.39 -7.16 10.53
CA ILE A 199 1.17 -5.72 10.58
C ILE A 199 2.49 -5.05 10.22
N LEU A 200 2.52 -4.35 9.09
CA LEU A 200 3.64 -3.51 8.66
C LEU A 200 3.35 -2.07 9.05
N GLU A 201 4.24 -1.47 9.83
CA GLU A 201 4.22 -0.04 10.09
C GLU A 201 5.36 0.66 9.35
N HIS A 202 5.04 1.81 8.77
CA HIS A 202 6.01 2.65 8.08
C HIS A 202 5.81 4.13 8.45
N ARG A 203 6.88 4.91 8.36
CA ARG A 203 6.80 6.37 8.51
C ARG A 203 7.95 7.06 7.77
N ARG A 204 7.82 8.36 7.60
CA ARG A 204 8.78 9.23 6.91
C ARG A 204 9.77 9.77 7.95
N THR A 205 11.06 9.76 7.64
CA THR A 205 12.08 10.39 8.49
C THR A 205 12.93 11.38 7.69
N ASN A 206 13.38 12.44 8.37
CA ASN A 206 14.23 13.49 7.80
C ASN A 206 15.72 13.26 8.12
N HIS A 207 16.05 12.15 8.78
CA HIS A 207 17.41 11.77 9.15
C HIS A 207 17.61 10.27 9.00
N GLU A 208 18.87 9.90 8.80
CA GLU A 208 19.37 8.54 8.90
C GLU A 208 19.52 8.15 10.40
N GLY A 209 19.50 6.85 10.70
CA GLY A 209 19.70 6.33 12.05
C GLY A 209 18.47 6.30 12.98
N PRO A 210 18.66 5.91 14.25
CA PRO A 210 17.57 5.54 15.16
C PRO A 210 16.70 6.73 15.61
N PRO A 211 15.52 6.45 16.19
CA PRO A 211 14.54 7.46 16.57
C PRO A 211 15.07 8.56 17.50
N ARG A 212 14.66 9.81 17.27
CA ARG A 212 14.99 10.95 18.15
C ARG A 212 13.82 11.27 19.08
N LEU A 213 14.08 11.89 20.24
CA LEU A 213 13.05 12.19 21.27
C LEU A 213 11.92 13.15 20.82
N ARG A 214 12.02 13.76 19.64
CA ARG A 214 10.89 14.43 18.98
C ARG A 214 10.86 13.98 17.52
N GLU A 215 9.75 13.35 17.13
CA GLU A 215 9.49 12.92 15.76
C GLU A 215 8.09 13.38 15.37
N ASP A 216 8.03 14.19 14.31
CA ASP A 216 6.82 14.94 13.94
C ASP A 216 5.85 14.14 13.05
N TYR A 217 6.20 12.90 12.66
CA TYR A 217 5.42 12.07 11.74
C TYR A 217 4.88 10.81 12.45
N PRO A 218 3.56 10.56 12.40
CA PRO A 218 2.96 9.35 12.97
C PRO A 218 3.34 8.10 12.17
N TRP A 219 3.23 6.94 12.83
CA TRP A 219 3.27 5.65 12.15
C TRP A 219 2.02 5.46 11.29
N MET A 220 2.22 5.08 10.03
CA MET A 220 1.20 4.59 9.13
C MET A 220 1.17 3.06 9.25
N VAL A 221 -0.02 2.49 9.43
CA VAL A 221 -0.21 1.06 9.71
C VAL A 221 -0.86 0.39 8.50
N VAL A 222 -0.33 -0.76 8.09
CA VAL A 222 -0.94 -1.67 7.12
C VAL A 222 -1.14 -3.02 7.80
N GLU A 223 -2.39 -3.45 7.93
CA GLU A 223 -2.79 -4.68 8.63
C GLU A 223 -3.33 -5.72 7.63
N GLY A 224 -3.44 -6.97 8.08
CA GLY A 224 -4.04 -8.06 7.29
C GLY A 224 -3.15 -8.63 6.18
N ILE A 225 -1.85 -8.33 6.17
CA ILE A 225 -0.89 -8.86 5.20
C ILE A 225 -0.69 -10.36 5.47
N ARG A 226 -0.82 -11.23 4.45
CA ARG A 226 -0.68 -12.69 4.61
C ARG A 226 0.63 -13.26 4.06
N GLU A 227 1.24 -12.55 3.13
CA GLU A 227 2.52 -12.90 2.52
C GLU A 227 3.67 -12.31 3.36
N MET A 228 4.89 -12.80 3.17
CA MET A 228 6.08 -12.24 3.83
C MET A 228 6.71 -11.07 3.05
N GLU A 229 5.95 -10.48 2.13
CA GLU A 229 6.29 -9.26 1.42
C GLU A 229 5.09 -8.30 1.36
N HIS A 230 5.36 -7.01 1.25
CA HIS A 230 4.33 -6.01 0.97
C HIS A 230 4.87 -4.82 0.20
N SER A 231 4.14 -4.38 -0.83
CA SER A 231 4.49 -3.24 -1.67
C SER A 231 3.62 -2.01 -1.36
N LEU A 232 4.20 -1.02 -0.69
CA LEU A 232 3.58 0.28 -0.49
C LEU A 232 3.67 1.11 -1.77
N ILE A 233 2.55 1.40 -2.41
CA ILE A 233 2.49 2.16 -3.68
C ILE A 233 2.03 3.60 -3.41
N GLY A 234 2.51 4.56 -4.20
CA GLY A 234 2.05 5.96 -4.13
C GLY A 234 2.79 6.83 -3.12
N LEU A 235 3.97 6.40 -2.69
CA LEU A 235 4.85 7.16 -1.80
C LEU A 235 5.23 8.50 -2.44
N ARG A 236 5.33 9.55 -1.60
CA ARG A 236 5.63 10.90 -2.10
C ARG A 236 7.11 11.06 -2.43
N PHE A 237 7.38 11.74 -3.55
CA PHE A 237 8.68 11.99 -4.16
C PHE A 237 9.65 12.88 -3.34
N ASP A 238 9.16 13.56 -2.32
CA ASP A 238 9.95 14.36 -1.36
C ASP A 238 10.46 13.55 -0.15
N THR A 239 10.15 12.25 -0.07
CA THR A 239 10.69 11.39 0.98
C THR A 239 12.13 11.03 0.65
N ARG A 240 13.07 11.17 1.61
CA ARG A 240 14.44 10.65 1.48
C ARG A 240 14.62 9.34 2.24
N TYR A 241 14.09 9.25 3.46
CA TYR A 241 14.18 8.06 4.30
C TYR A 241 12.80 7.57 4.72
N LEU A 242 12.57 6.27 4.61
CA LEU A 242 11.41 5.60 5.18
C LEU A 242 11.88 4.55 6.19
N THR A 243 11.36 4.63 7.42
CA THR A 243 11.60 3.61 8.46
C THR A 243 10.45 2.63 8.50
N PHE A 244 10.77 1.34 8.56
CA PHE A 244 9.86 0.22 8.57
C PHE A 244 10.04 -0.64 9.83
N ARG A 245 8.93 -1.21 10.30
CA ARG A 245 8.91 -2.31 11.26
C ARG A 245 7.73 -3.22 10.98
N VAL A 246 7.89 -4.52 11.16
CA VAL A 246 6.81 -5.51 10.95
C VAL A 246 6.66 -6.40 12.18
N ARG A 247 5.43 -6.81 12.49
CA ARG A 247 5.16 -7.82 13.52
C ARG A 247 4.24 -8.90 12.98
N ALA A 248 4.38 -10.11 13.50
CA ALA A 248 3.47 -11.23 13.23
C ALA A 248 2.30 -11.24 14.23
N CYS A 249 1.11 -11.61 13.76
CA CYS A 249 -0.11 -11.69 14.55
C CYS A 249 -0.76 -13.06 14.39
N ASN A 250 -1.11 -13.70 15.51
CA ASN A 250 -2.02 -14.83 15.53
C ASN A 250 -3.38 -14.39 16.09
N LYS A 251 -4.33 -15.33 16.17
CA LYS A 251 -5.71 -15.08 16.64
C LYS A 251 -5.85 -14.44 18.03
N ALA A 252 -4.84 -14.57 18.89
CA ALA A 252 -4.90 -14.12 20.29
C ALA A 252 -3.91 -13.01 20.63
N VAL A 253 -2.74 -12.96 19.97
CA VAL A 253 -1.63 -12.07 20.34
C VAL A 253 -0.88 -11.58 19.10
N ALA A 254 -0.56 -10.28 19.10
CA ALA A 254 0.45 -9.69 18.24
C ALA A 254 1.84 -9.81 18.89
N GLY A 255 2.81 -10.35 18.15
CA GLY A 255 4.20 -10.45 18.58
C GLY A 255 4.92 -9.10 18.63
N GLU A 256 6.20 -9.15 18.99
CA GLU A 256 7.06 -7.97 18.97
C GLU A 256 7.32 -7.49 17.53
N PHE A 257 7.65 -6.21 17.40
CA PHE A 257 8.09 -5.64 16.13
C PHE A 257 9.54 -6.03 15.83
N SER A 258 9.82 -6.22 14.54
CA SER A 258 11.16 -6.34 13.98
C SER A 258 12.06 -5.17 14.41
N GLU A 259 13.37 -5.35 14.25
CA GLU A 259 14.28 -4.20 14.23
C GLU A 259 13.87 -3.17 13.16
N LEU A 260 14.23 -1.91 13.41
CA LEU A 260 13.89 -0.77 12.57
C LEU A 260 14.80 -0.73 11.35
N VAL A 261 14.23 -0.92 10.15
CA VAL A 261 14.96 -0.79 8.89
C VAL A 261 14.65 0.55 8.24
N THR A 262 15.71 1.31 7.90
CA THR A 262 15.59 2.53 7.09
C THR A 262 15.96 2.23 5.64
N LEU A 263 15.08 2.53 4.68
CA LEU A 263 15.38 2.48 3.25
C LEU A 263 15.49 3.90 2.70
N GLU A 264 16.51 4.16 1.87
CA GLU A 264 16.69 5.46 1.20
C GLU A 264 16.04 5.47 -0.20
N THR A 265 15.19 6.46 -0.43
CA THR A 265 14.62 6.76 -1.75
C THR A 265 15.54 7.76 -2.47
N HIS A 266 16.53 7.25 -3.21
CA HIS A 266 17.44 8.07 -4.04
C HIS A 266 16.68 8.77 -5.18
N ALA A 267 16.20 9.97 -4.90
CA ALA A 267 15.29 10.75 -5.74
C ALA A 267 15.93 12.08 -6.15
N PHE A 268 16.14 12.30 -7.46
CA PHE A 268 16.79 13.53 -7.95
C PHE A 268 15.85 14.74 -7.82
N ASN A 269 16.12 15.57 -6.83
CA ASN A 269 15.38 16.79 -6.55
C ASN A 269 16.20 18.02 -6.89
N PHE A 270 15.58 18.96 -7.61
CA PHE A 270 16.16 20.24 -8.00
C PHE A 270 15.05 21.30 -8.08
N LYS A 271 15.42 22.57 -8.01
CA LYS A 271 14.51 23.71 -8.27
C LYS A 271 14.93 24.42 -9.55
N LEU A 272 14.09 25.32 -10.05
CA LEU A 272 14.42 26.15 -11.20
C LEU A 272 15.14 27.42 -10.74
N ASP A 273 16.35 27.66 -11.26
CA ASP A 273 17.15 28.84 -10.93
C ASP A 273 16.60 30.08 -11.63
N SER A 274 15.76 30.84 -10.92
CA SER A 274 15.21 32.12 -11.34
C SER A 274 16.27 33.21 -11.57
N GLY A 275 17.51 33.02 -11.09
CA GLY A 275 18.68 33.84 -11.38
C GLY A 275 19.26 33.59 -12.78
N SER A 276 19.17 32.34 -13.29
CA SER A 276 19.50 32.00 -14.68
C SER A 276 18.42 32.42 -15.67
N ALA A 277 17.16 32.46 -15.24
CA ALA A 277 16.00 32.60 -16.12
C ALA A 277 16.03 33.88 -16.99
N HIS A 278 15.68 33.73 -18.26
CA HIS A 278 15.45 34.86 -19.18
C HIS A 278 14.42 35.85 -18.61
N GLN A 279 14.58 37.17 -18.85
CA GLN A 279 13.73 38.22 -18.26
C GLN A 279 12.21 38.10 -18.58
N ASN A 280 11.89 37.39 -19.67
CA ASN A 280 10.52 37.10 -20.13
C ASN A 280 9.99 35.75 -19.59
N LEU A 281 10.66 35.13 -18.63
CA LEU A 281 10.18 33.94 -17.93
C LEU A 281 9.87 34.27 -16.47
N LYS A 282 8.63 34.04 -16.07
CA LYS A 282 8.22 33.98 -14.66
C LYS A 282 8.46 32.57 -14.17
N VAL A 283 9.18 32.41 -13.07
CA VAL A 283 9.50 31.11 -12.45
C VAL A 283 8.80 31.06 -11.10
N GLU A 284 7.87 30.12 -10.93
CA GLU A 284 7.12 29.88 -9.71
C GLU A 284 7.30 28.41 -9.31
N ASP A 285 8.17 28.17 -8.33
CA ASP A 285 8.65 26.85 -7.90
C ASP A 285 9.21 25.97 -9.05
N LEU A 286 8.39 25.05 -9.55
CA LEU A 286 8.70 24.14 -10.66
C LEU A 286 7.89 24.46 -11.93
N SER A 287 7.12 25.55 -11.94
CA SER A 287 6.35 26.02 -13.08
C SER A 287 6.96 27.29 -13.68
N VAL A 288 6.82 27.44 -14.99
CA VAL A 288 7.35 28.57 -15.74
C VAL A 288 6.35 29.05 -16.78
N GLU A 289 6.12 30.36 -16.81
CA GLU A 289 5.29 31.04 -17.79
C GLU A 289 6.11 32.06 -18.59
N TRP A 290 5.88 32.11 -19.90
CA TRP A 290 6.42 33.17 -20.74
C TRP A 290 5.57 34.45 -20.66
N ASP A 291 6.18 35.55 -20.24
CA ASP A 291 5.57 36.88 -20.14
C ASP A 291 6.01 37.77 -21.32
N SER A 292 5.05 38.20 -22.14
CA SER A 292 5.28 39.12 -23.26
C SER A 292 5.82 40.49 -22.82
N CYS A 293 5.49 40.93 -21.60
CA CYS A 293 5.92 42.23 -21.06
C CYS A 293 7.31 42.21 -20.41
N GLY A 294 7.94 41.04 -20.26
CA GLY A 294 9.31 40.91 -19.74
C GLY A 294 9.50 41.52 -18.34
N GLY A 295 8.51 41.37 -17.46
CA GLY A 295 8.53 41.92 -16.11
C GLY A 295 8.38 43.46 -16.00
N LYS A 296 8.16 44.19 -17.11
CA LYS A 296 8.07 45.67 -17.12
C LYS A 296 6.72 46.24 -16.65
N ILE A 297 6.06 45.59 -15.68
CA ILE A 297 4.81 46.09 -15.05
C ILE A 297 5.02 46.25 -13.54
N GLN A 298 6.05 47.01 -13.14
CA GLN A 298 6.16 47.52 -11.77
C GLN A 298 7.10 48.75 -11.64
N ASP A 299 6.99 49.72 -12.54
CA ASP A 299 7.70 51.01 -12.40
C ASP A 299 6.91 52.22 -12.96
N ILE A 300 5.58 52.15 -12.92
CA ILE A 300 4.69 53.27 -13.29
C ILE A 300 3.73 53.58 -12.14
N ARG A 301 4.23 54.34 -11.15
CA ARG A 301 3.50 55.38 -10.39
C ARG A 301 4.37 56.00 -9.29
N LYS A 302 5.03 57.11 -9.63
CA LYS A 302 5.29 58.23 -8.70
C LYS A 302 5.55 59.50 -9.48
N GLU A 303 4.48 60.07 -10.01
CA GLU A 303 4.54 61.37 -10.66
C GLU A 303 4.58 62.51 -9.62
N LYS A 304 5.70 63.24 -9.65
CA LYS A 304 5.89 64.66 -9.32
C LYS A 304 4.86 65.34 -8.38
N THR A 305 5.35 65.76 -7.22
CA THR A 305 4.97 67.07 -6.64
C THR A 305 6.18 68.00 -6.66
N ARG A 306 5.97 69.23 -7.16
CA ARG A 306 6.96 70.32 -7.22
C ARG A 306 6.79 71.27 -6.03
N THR A 307 7.88 71.78 -5.47
CA THR A 307 7.95 73.12 -4.87
C THR A 307 9.35 73.73 -5.04
N ASN A 308 9.43 75.06 -4.92
CA ASN A 308 10.56 75.94 -5.26
C ASN A 308 11.01 76.70 -3.98
N SER A 309 12.18 77.33 -3.80
CA SER A 309 13.54 77.38 -4.41
C SER A 309 14.34 78.42 -3.55
N PRO A 310 15.30 79.27 -4.00
CA PRO A 310 16.38 79.20 -5.02
C PRO A 310 17.78 79.64 -4.45
N MET A 311 18.73 79.90 -5.36
CA MET A 311 19.87 80.89 -5.28
C MET A 311 21.32 80.49 -4.91
N HIS A 312 22.17 80.72 -5.93
CA HIS A 312 23.55 81.24 -5.98
C HIS A 312 24.84 80.47 -5.57
N SER A 313 25.64 80.29 -6.63
CA SER A 313 27.05 79.91 -6.89
C SER A 313 28.16 80.70 -6.12
N PRO A 314 29.49 80.54 -6.42
CA PRO A 314 30.22 79.48 -7.16
C PRO A 314 31.56 79.01 -6.49
N ALA A 315 32.16 77.88 -6.91
CA ALA A 315 33.62 77.67 -6.89
C ALA A 315 34.08 76.47 -7.74
N ARG A 316 35.27 76.55 -8.36
CA ARG A 316 35.98 75.41 -8.98
C ARG A 316 36.86 74.72 -7.94
N SER A 317 36.91 73.39 -7.96
CA SER A 317 38.15 72.64 -7.70
C SER A 317 38.06 71.24 -8.30
N ALA A 318 39.19 70.70 -8.73
CA ALA A 318 39.30 69.34 -9.26
C ALA A 318 40.15 68.51 -8.30
N LEU A 319 39.68 67.33 -7.88
CA LEU A 319 40.57 66.22 -7.50
C LEU A 319 39.82 64.87 -7.39
N ASN A 320 40.48 63.83 -7.90
CA ASN A 320 40.39 62.41 -7.53
C ASN A 320 39.02 61.72 -7.39
N SER A 321 38.63 60.99 -8.45
CA SER A 321 37.65 59.89 -8.36
C SER A 321 38.27 58.65 -7.67
N PRO A 322 37.68 58.11 -6.59
CA PRO A 322 38.08 56.82 -6.06
C PRO A 322 37.74 55.69 -7.05
N LYS A 323 38.70 54.78 -7.29
CA LYS A 323 38.48 53.59 -8.10
C LYS A 323 37.39 52.71 -7.46
N ARG A 324 36.18 52.71 -8.01
CA ARG A 324 35.16 51.71 -7.64
C ARG A 324 35.66 50.33 -8.10
N THR A 325 35.91 49.45 -7.13
CA THR A 325 35.95 48.01 -7.35
C THR A 325 34.65 47.57 -8.04
N PRO A 326 34.68 46.64 -9.01
CA PRO A 326 33.49 46.21 -9.72
C PRO A 326 32.59 45.35 -8.82
N THR A 327 31.69 46.00 -8.09
CA THR A 327 30.54 45.34 -7.46
C THR A 327 29.72 44.64 -8.54
N ALA A 328 29.52 43.33 -8.40
CA ALA A 328 28.79 42.53 -9.39
C ALA A 328 27.38 43.10 -9.65
N ARG A 329 27.06 43.34 -10.93
CA ARG A 329 25.70 43.72 -11.34
C ARG A 329 24.83 42.45 -11.36
N PRO A 330 23.58 42.49 -10.84
CA PRO A 330 22.69 41.33 -10.72
C PRO A 330 22.02 40.92 -12.06
N GLY A 331 22.77 40.95 -13.17
CA GLY A 331 22.24 40.74 -14.51
C GLY A 331 23.24 40.13 -15.50
N ARG A 332 24.30 39.47 -15.03
CA ARG A 332 25.32 38.86 -15.90
C ARG A 332 25.15 37.35 -16.12
N ASP A 333 24.21 36.71 -15.44
CA ASP A 333 24.02 35.26 -15.48
C ASP A 333 22.64 34.79 -16.00
N ARG A 334 21.77 35.75 -16.37
CA ARG A 334 20.49 35.47 -17.04
C ARG A 334 20.70 35.18 -18.52
N PHE A 335 19.89 34.28 -19.09
CA PHE A 335 19.77 34.19 -20.55
C PHE A 335 19.13 35.45 -21.15
N THR A 336 19.47 35.76 -22.41
CA THR A 336 18.99 36.96 -23.13
C THR A 336 18.73 36.67 -24.62
N ALA A 337 18.26 37.68 -25.36
CA ALA A 337 17.90 37.59 -26.77
C ALA A 337 16.78 36.55 -27.03
N GLU A 338 16.95 35.65 -28.00
CA GLU A 338 15.96 34.61 -28.33
C GLU A 338 16.09 33.35 -27.45
N SER A 339 16.94 33.39 -26.43
CA SER A 339 17.23 32.24 -25.56
C SER A 339 16.35 32.31 -24.33
N TYR A 340 15.06 31.99 -24.51
CA TYR A 340 14.05 31.92 -23.47
C TYR A 340 14.26 30.69 -22.56
N THR A 341 15.41 30.63 -21.89
CA THR A 341 15.92 29.47 -21.15
C THR A 341 15.98 29.72 -19.65
N VAL A 342 15.81 28.64 -18.89
CA VAL A 342 16.05 28.54 -17.44
C VAL A 342 16.76 27.21 -17.15
N LEU A 343 17.67 27.21 -16.17
CA LEU A 343 18.36 26.01 -15.69
C LEU A 343 17.79 25.57 -14.35
N ALA A 344 18.04 24.31 -13.99
CA ALA A 344 17.96 23.87 -12.61
C ALA A 344 19.09 24.46 -11.73
N ASP A 345 18.86 24.49 -10.42
CA ASP A 345 19.84 24.89 -9.41
C ASP A 345 20.92 23.82 -9.12
N THR A 346 20.65 22.57 -9.50
CA THR A 346 21.43 21.39 -9.11
C THR A 346 22.02 20.70 -10.35
N SER A 347 23.32 20.37 -10.30
CA SER A 347 24.02 19.61 -11.35
C SER A 347 24.09 18.12 -11.06
N ILE A 348 24.13 17.32 -12.12
CA ILE A 348 24.36 15.88 -12.13
C ILE A 348 25.82 15.63 -12.52
N ASP A 349 26.57 14.95 -11.65
CA ASP A 349 28.00 14.63 -11.81
C ASP A 349 28.34 13.14 -11.60
N ALA A 350 27.37 12.31 -11.22
CA ALA A 350 27.45 10.85 -11.11
C ALA A 350 26.04 10.24 -11.15
N GLY A 351 25.95 8.93 -11.41
CA GLY A 351 24.74 8.14 -11.19
C GLY A 351 23.64 8.29 -12.24
N GLN A 352 22.43 7.85 -11.86
CA GLN A 352 21.26 7.77 -12.74
C GLN A 352 20.09 8.57 -12.18
N HIS A 353 19.48 9.42 -13.00
CA HIS A 353 18.47 10.41 -12.59
C HIS A 353 17.31 10.46 -13.59
N TYR A 354 16.10 10.75 -13.11
CA TYR A 354 14.90 10.88 -13.94
C TYR A 354 13.99 12.01 -13.46
N TRP A 355 13.42 12.76 -14.40
CA TRP A 355 12.39 13.77 -14.14
C TRP A 355 11.40 13.83 -15.31
N GLU A 356 10.22 14.42 -15.09
CA GLU A 356 9.22 14.59 -16.15
C GLU A 356 8.81 16.06 -16.29
N VAL A 357 8.47 16.48 -17.51
CA VAL A 357 8.00 17.84 -17.79
C VAL A 357 6.71 17.81 -18.58
N ARG A 358 5.68 18.47 -18.05
CA ARG A 358 4.44 18.77 -18.78
C ARG A 358 4.53 20.18 -19.31
N PHE A 359 4.31 20.36 -20.61
CA PHE A 359 4.24 21.67 -21.26
C PHE A 359 2.80 21.91 -21.75
N ASP A 360 2.43 23.17 -21.89
CA ASP A 360 1.14 23.53 -22.48
C ASP A 360 1.17 23.29 -24.01
N LYS A 361 0.11 22.67 -24.54
CA LYS A 361 -0.04 22.37 -25.98
C LYS A 361 -0.17 23.63 -26.84
N GLU A 362 -0.59 24.74 -26.25
CA GLU A 362 -0.66 26.03 -26.94
C GLU A 362 0.71 26.72 -27.03
N SER A 363 1.71 26.24 -26.27
CA SER A 363 3.09 26.73 -26.30
C SER A 363 3.64 26.71 -27.72
N LYS A 364 4.22 27.84 -28.14
CA LYS A 364 4.69 28.03 -29.51
C LYS A 364 6.05 27.42 -29.78
N ALA A 365 6.93 27.43 -28.78
CA ALA A 365 8.09 26.55 -28.75
C ALA A 365 8.38 26.11 -27.32
N PHE A 366 8.85 24.88 -27.16
CA PHE A 366 9.29 24.31 -25.90
C PHE A 366 10.54 23.46 -26.13
N ALA A 367 11.48 23.44 -25.18
CA ALA A 367 12.58 22.49 -25.21
C ALA A 367 12.93 22.00 -23.80
N VAL A 368 13.36 20.75 -23.72
CA VAL A 368 13.81 20.10 -22.49
C VAL A 368 15.05 19.26 -22.76
N GLY A 369 16.00 19.27 -21.83
CA GLY A 369 17.16 18.42 -21.87
C GLY A 369 18.16 18.78 -20.77
N VAL A 370 19.45 18.76 -21.11
CA VAL A 370 20.53 19.14 -20.19
C VAL A 370 21.55 20.06 -20.87
N ALA A 371 22.21 20.87 -20.06
CA ALA A 371 23.25 21.80 -20.47
C ALA A 371 24.48 21.71 -19.55
N LEU A 372 25.64 22.05 -20.09
CA LEU A 372 26.84 22.30 -19.28
C LEU A 372 26.74 23.69 -18.64
N ARG A 373 27.41 23.89 -17.50
CA ARG A 373 27.48 25.22 -16.85
C ARG A 373 28.12 26.29 -17.75
N SER A 374 28.88 25.88 -18.77
CA SER A 374 29.49 26.74 -19.79
C SER A 374 28.57 27.17 -20.93
N LEU A 375 27.26 26.82 -20.91
CA LEU A 375 26.30 27.22 -21.95
C LEU A 375 26.23 28.76 -22.07
N GLY A 376 26.40 29.27 -23.29
CA GLY A 376 26.35 30.71 -23.55
C GLY A 376 24.98 31.30 -23.22
N ARG A 377 24.95 32.46 -22.53
CA ARG A 377 23.69 33.14 -22.16
C ARG A 377 22.90 33.71 -23.36
N PHE A 378 23.44 33.59 -24.56
CA PHE A 378 22.79 33.90 -25.84
C PHE A 378 22.44 32.63 -26.64
N ASP A 379 22.89 31.44 -26.22
CA ASP A 379 22.68 30.17 -26.93
C ASP A 379 21.31 29.57 -26.60
N GLN A 380 20.54 29.21 -27.63
CA GLN A 380 19.38 28.34 -27.46
C GLN A 380 19.85 26.89 -27.27
N LEU A 381 19.14 26.12 -26.44
CA LEU A 381 19.40 24.70 -26.23
C LEU A 381 19.50 23.95 -27.56
N GLY A 382 20.57 23.16 -27.71
CA GLY A 382 20.91 22.40 -28.90
C GLY A 382 21.66 23.17 -29.99
N LYS A 383 21.84 24.50 -29.91
CA LYS A 383 22.63 25.27 -30.88
C LYS A 383 24.15 25.17 -30.67
N SER A 384 24.62 24.91 -29.46
CA SER A 384 26.05 24.75 -29.15
C SER A 384 26.36 23.35 -28.59
N SER A 385 27.63 22.99 -28.54
CA SER A 385 28.13 21.73 -27.95
C SER A 385 27.90 21.65 -26.43
N ALA A 386 27.48 22.73 -25.78
CA ALA A 386 27.20 22.79 -24.35
C ALA A 386 25.75 22.40 -23.97
N SER A 387 24.94 21.86 -24.89
CA SER A 387 23.58 21.40 -24.57
C SER A 387 23.06 20.30 -25.49
N TRP A 388 22.18 19.46 -24.94
CA TRP A 388 21.46 18.38 -25.62
C TRP A 388 19.99 18.45 -25.23
N CYS A 389 19.07 18.51 -26.20
CA CYS A 389 17.64 18.64 -25.90
C CYS A 389 16.74 17.95 -26.94
N ILE A 390 15.49 17.74 -26.54
CA ILE A 390 14.37 17.68 -27.49
C ILE A 390 13.70 19.07 -27.51
N HIS A 391 13.39 19.53 -28.71
CA HIS A 391 12.74 20.81 -29.00
C HIS A 391 11.47 20.58 -29.81
N LEU A 392 10.34 21.02 -29.26
CA LEU A 392 9.03 21.12 -29.87
C LEU A 392 8.87 22.53 -30.47
N ASN A 393 8.48 22.59 -31.74
CA ASN A 393 8.04 23.79 -32.42
C ASN A 393 6.55 23.64 -32.80
N ASN A 394 5.78 24.70 -32.60
CA ASN A 394 4.33 24.77 -32.80
C ASN A 394 3.88 26.16 -33.32
N TRP A 395 4.81 27.01 -33.78
CA TRP A 395 4.49 28.37 -34.28
C TRP A 395 3.90 28.36 -35.70
N LEU A 396 4.29 27.40 -36.55
CA LEU A 396 3.82 27.27 -37.94
C LEU A 396 3.55 25.82 -38.36
N GLN A 397 4.45 24.90 -38.03
CA GLN A 397 4.31 23.47 -38.28
C GLN A 397 4.73 22.70 -37.03
N GLN A 398 3.86 21.78 -36.60
CA GLN A 398 4.11 21.00 -35.41
C GLN A 398 5.25 20.00 -35.68
N SER A 399 6.36 20.12 -34.94
CA SER A 399 7.55 19.31 -35.16
C SER A 399 8.32 19.08 -33.87
N LEU A 400 8.80 17.85 -33.69
CA LEU A 400 9.58 17.43 -32.53
C LEU A 400 10.98 17.03 -33.00
N THR A 401 12.01 17.65 -32.44
CA THR A 401 13.39 17.54 -32.93
C THR A 401 14.37 17.28 -31.80
N ALA A 402 15.22 16.27 -31.94
CA ALA A 402 16.42 16.13 -31.11
C ALA A 402 17.49 17.11 -31.63
N LYS A 403 18.09 17.91 -30.75
CA LYS A 403 19.10 18.92 -31.10
C LYS A 403 20.35 18.84 -30.22
N HIS A 404 21.51 18.94 -30.85
CA HIS A 404 22.82 19.10 -30.22
C HIS A 404 23.81 19.75 -31.19
N ASN A 405 24.65 20.69 -30.73
CA ASN A 405 25.76 21.26 -31.51
C ASN A 405 25.36 21.74 -32.91
N ASN A 406 24.23 22.47 -32.99
CA ASN A 406 23.60 22.98 -34.22
C ASN A 406 23.12 21.90 -35.21
N LYS A 407 23.22 20.61 -34.86
CA LYS A 407 22.59 19.50 -35.59
C LYS A 407 21.17 19.29 -35.04
N ALA A 408 20.23 18.98 -35.93
CA ALA A 408 18.86 18.67 -35.59
C ALA A 408 18.38 17.41 -36.33
N ARG A 409 17.62 16.56 -35.64
CA ARG A 409 16.94 15.38 -36.20
C ARG A 409 15.47 15.42 -35.82
N THR A 410 14.57 15.47 -36.80
CA THR A 410 13.13 15.29 -36.58
C THR A 410 12.85 13.88 -36.06
N LEU A 411 11.93 13.76 -35.11
CA LEU A 411 11.54 12.52 -34.47
C LEU A 411 10.16 12.08 -34.95
N ASP A 412 10.09 10.93 -35.60
CA ASP A 412 8.87 10.36 -36.18
C ASP A 412 7.99 9.70 -35.10
N CYS A 413 7.49 10.52 -34.17
CA CYS A 413 6.65 10.08 -33.06
C CYS A 413 5.56 11.11 -32.73
N ALA A 414 4.44 10.64 -32.18
CA ALA A 414 3.38 11.53 -31.70
C ALA A 414 3.89 12.38 -30.52
N ILE A 415 3.57 13.66 -30.54
CA ILE A 415 4.00 14.60 -29.49
C ILE A 415 3.30 14.23 -28.17
N PRO A 416 4.04 13.93 -27.11
CA PRO A 416 3.46 13.47 -25.85
C PRO A 416 2.92 14.64 -25.03
N ASP A 417 1.91 14.40 -24.19
CA ASP A 417 1.42 15.37 -23.21
C ASP A 417 2.47 15.70 -22.12
N ARG A 418 3.46 14.82 -21.94
CA ARG A 418 4.53 14.93 -20.94
C ARG A 418 5.76 14.15 -21.40
N ILE A 419 6.94 14.75 -21.26
CA ILE A 419 8.24 14.15 -21.63
C ILE A 419 8.94 13.71 -20.35
N GLY A 420 9.35 12.44 -20.29
CA GLY A 420 10.30 11.93 -19.29
C GLY A 420 11.74 12.07 -19.80
N VAL A 421 12.64 12.50 -18.93
CA VAL A 421 14.06 12.71 -19.21
C VAL A 421 14.86 11.82 -18.27
N TYR A 422 15.73 11.00 -18.83
CA TYR A 422 16.62 10.09 -18.11
C TYR A 422 18.07 10.45 -18.41
N VAL A 423 18.87 10.60 -17.36
CA VAL A 423 20.33 10.74 -17.44
C VAL A 423 20.96 9.56 -16.73
N ASN A 424 21.83 8.84 -17.41
CA ASN A 424 22.87 8.02 -16.79
C ASN A 424 24.19 8.73 -17.06
N TYR A 425 24.73 9.39 -16.04
CA TYR A 425 25.95 10.19 -16.19
C TYR A 425 27.17 9.28 -16.40
N ASP A 426 27.23 8.17 -15.67
CA ASP A 426 28.36 7.24 -15.64
C ASP A 426 28.56 6.56 -17.01
N GLU A 427 27.46 6.11 -17.64
CA GLU A 427 27.45 5.52 -18.99
C GLU A 427 27.34 6.56 -20.12
N GLY A 428 27.22 7.85 -19.81
CA GLY A 428 27.10 8.91 -20.81
C GLY A 428 25.83 8.81 -21.67
N VAL A 429 24.68 8.52 -21.06
CA VAL A 429 23.40 8.36 -21.76
C VAL A 429 22.41 9.42 -21.33
N LEU A 430 21.81 10.11 -22.30
CA LEU A 430 20.64 10.97 -22.11
C LEU A 430 19.51 10.46 -23.00
N SER A 431 18.42 9.96 -22.40
CA SER A 431 17.26 9.42 -23.11
C SER A 431 15.98 10.18 -22.78
N PHE A 432 15.09 10.27 -23.76
CA PHE A 432 13.79 10.93 -23.66
C PHE A 432 12.66 9.97 -23.97
N TYR A 433 11.60 10.02 -23.18
CA TYR A 433 10.47 9.11 -23.24
C TYR A 433 9.14 9.84 -23.27
N ASN A 434 8.15 9.28 -23.96
CA ASN A 434 6.76 9.62 -23.68
C ASN A 434 6.46 9.13 -22.26
N SER A 435 6.18 10.04 -21.33
CA SER A 435 6.16 9.70 -19.91
C SER A 435 4.99 8.77 -19.53
N LYS A 436 3.93 8.74 -20.33
CA LYS A 436 2.72 7.94 -20.12
C LYS A 436 2.84 6.54 -20.72
N THR A 437 3.35 6.42 -21.95
CA THR A 437 3.52 5.11 -22.63
C THR A 437 4.87 4.46 -22.33
N LYS A 438 5.80 5.20 -21.70
CA LYS A 438 7.22 4.86 -21.53
C LYS A 438 7.95 4.51 -22.84
N GLN A 439 7.39 4.91 -23.99
CA GLN A 439 8.00 4.74 -25.31
C GLN A 439 9.23 5.64 -25.44
N LEU A 440 10.37 5.06 -25.83
CA LEU A 440 11.59 5.80 -26.12
C LEU A 440 11.41 6.68 -27.36
N MET A 441 11.75 7.97 -27.25
CA MET A 441 11.66 8.96 -28.32
C MET A 441 13.03 9.22 -28.95
N HIS A 442 14.06 9.42 -28.12
CA HIS A 442 15.43 9.64 -28.57
C HIS A 442 16.46 9.30 -27.47
N THR A 443 17.69 9.00 -27.89
CA THR A 443 18.84 8.82 -27.00
C THR A 443 20.09 9.48 -27.59
N PHE A 444 20.70 10.38 -26.83
CA PHE A 444 22.09 10.80 -27.04
C PHE A 444 23.01 9.86 -26.25
N LYS A 445 24.09 9.39 -26.89
CA LYS A 445 25.20 8.68 -26.24
C LYS A 445 26.43 9.55 -26.37
N THR A 446 26.92 10.09 -25.26
CA THR A 446 28.08 10.99 -25.20
C THR A 446 28.68 10.98 -23.80
N LYS A 447 30.02 10.94 -23.71
CA LYS A 447 30.69 11.08 -22.42
C LYS A 447 30.64 12.56 -22.01
N PHE A 448 29.83 12.89 -21.01
CA PHE A 448 29.68 14.27 -20.55
C PHE A 448 31.04 14.82 -20.06
N PRO A 449 31.51 15.96 -20.58
CA PRO A 449 32.84 16.48 -20.26
C PRO A 449 32.89 17.21 -18.92
N GLN A 450 31.73 17.57 -18.37
CA GLN A 450 31.52 18.29 -17.11
C GLN A 450 30.13 17.90 -16.56
N PRO A 451 29.84 18.16 -15.28
CA PRO A 451 28.51 18.00 -14.71
C PRO A 451 27.43 18.68 -15.55
N VAL A 452 26.32 17.98 -15.76
CA VAL A 452 25.19 18.43 -16.57
C VAL A 452 24.06 18.97 -15.70
N ILE A 453 23.37 20.01 -16.16
CA ILE A 453 22.30 20.69 -15.44
C ILE A 453 21.01 20.54 -16.26
N PRO A 454 19.88 20.08 -15.68
CA PRO A 454 18.58 20.12 -16.35
C PRO A 454 18.28 21.51 -16.91
N ALA A 455 17.87 21.57 -18.17
CA ALA A 455 17.72 22.81 -18.91
C ALA A 455 16.41 22.84 -19.70
N PHE A 456 15.70 23.97 -19.62
CA PHE A 456 14.36 24.13 -20.15
C PHE A 456 14.24 25.43 -20.93
N MET A 457 13.42 25.44 -21.99
CA MET A 457 13.14 26.61 -22.80
C MET A 457 11.65 26.68 -23.11
N VAL A 458 11.05 27.87 -23.07
CA VAL A 458 9.65 28.06 -23.47
C VAL A 458 9.44 29.44 -24.09
N TRP A 459 8.68 29.49 -25.18
CA TRP A 459 8.29 30.73 -25.85
C TRP A 459 6.79 30.74 -26.13
N ASN A 460 6.12 31.81 -25.69
CA ASN A 460 4.68 32.01 -25.77
C ASN A 460 3.90 30.75 -25.34
N GLY A 461 4.02 30.40 -24.06
CA GLY A 461 3.53 29.15 -23.47
C GLY A 461 4.02 28.95 -22.03
N THR A 462 3.70 27.78 -21.47
CA THR A 462 4.03 27.42 -20.07
C THR A 462 4.52 25.98 -19.94
N PHE A 463 5.23 25.66 -18.85
CA PHE A 463 5.52 24.28 -18.45
C PHE A 463 5.60 24.11 -16.93
N SER A 464 5.50 22.86 -16.48
CA SER A 464 5.65 22.44 -15.08
C SER A 464 6.51 21.17 -15.00
N VAL A 465 7.52 21.17 -14.14
CA VAL A 465 8.46 20.06 -13.91
C VAL A 465 8.00 19.20 -12.72
N LEU A 466 8.25 17.90 -12.80
CA LEU A 466 8.10 16.94 -11.71
C LEU A 466 9.47 16.32 -11.44
N THR A 467 10.02 16.60 -10.26
CA THR A 467 11.29 16.09 -9.75
C THR A 467 11.06 15.04 -8.66
N GLY A 468 12.13 14.49 -8.10
CA GLY A 468 12.05 13.55 -6.97
C GLY A 468 11.57 12.15 -7.34
N MET A 469 11.54 11.83 -8.63
CA MET A 469 11.25 10.47 -9.09
C MET A 469 12.53 9.64 -9.12
N GLN A 470 12.41 8.37 -8.79
CA GLN A 470 13.43 7.40 -9.15
C GLN A 470 13.42 7.12 -10.65
N VAL A 471 14.46 6.44 -11.14
CA VAL A 471 14.53 5.98 -12.53
C VAL A 471 13.58 4.80 -12.73
N PRO A 472 12.57 4.89 -13.63
CA PRO A 472 11.60 3.83 -13.79
C PRO A 472 12.21 2.50 -14.24
N SER A 473 11.72 1.39 -13.70
CA SER A 473 12.20 0.03 -14.02
C SER A 473 12.10 -0.30 -15.52
N LEU A 474 11.06 0.20 -16.19
CA LEU A 474 10.88 0.13 -17.66
C LEU A 474 11.93 0.92 -18.44
N VAL A 475 12.42 2.04 -17.89
CA VAL A 475 13.53 2.82 -18.46
C VAL A 475 14.84 2.03 -18.32
N GLN A 476 15.13 1.50 -17.13
CA GLN A 476 16.34 0.71 -16.87
C GLN A 476 16.41 -0.57 -17.75
N SER A 477 15.32 -1.32 -17.85
CA SER A 477 15.24 -2.55 -18.66
C SER A 477 15.28 -2.26 -20.17
N GLY A 478 14.71 -1.14 -20.62
CA GLY A 478 14.82 -0.66 -22.00
C GLY A 478 16.27 -0.34 -22.40
N GLN A 479 17.07 0.24 -21.50
CA GLN A 479 18.50 0.48 -21.76
C GLN A 479 19.28 -0.82 -21.95
N ARG A 480 19.07 -1.84 -21.10
CA ARG A 480 19.73 -3.16 -21.22
C ARG A 480 19.42 -3.86 -22.56
N ARG A 481 18.20 -3.73 -23.09
CA ARG A 481 17.86 -4.29 -24.41
C ARG A 481 18.56 -3.54 -25.56
N ASN A 482 18.71 -2.23 -25.44
CA ASN A 482 19.35 -1.37 -26.45
C ASN A 482 20.88 -1.26 -26.34
N SER A 483 21.50 -1.87 -25.32
CA SER A 483 22.97 -2.04 -25.26
C SER A 483 23.43 -3.26 -26.07
N ASN A 484 22.60 -4.32 -26.14
CA ASN A 484 22.95 -5.57 -26.81
C ASN A 484 22.74 -5.52 -28.34
N THR A 485 22.03 -4.51 -28.85
CA THR A 485 21.87 -4.26 -30.29
C THR A 485 22.83 -3.16 -30.74
N SER A 486 23.99 -3.57 -31.24
CA SER A 486 24.97 -2.67 -31.87
C SER A 486 24.47 -2.18 -33.24
N SER A 487 23.49 -1.28 -33.25
CA SER A 487 23.05 -0.58 -34.46
C SER A 487 23.68 0.81 -34.54
N SER A 488 24.85 0.88 -35.18
CA SER A 488 25.37 2.11 -35.78
C SER A 488 24.31 2.78 -36.66
N ASN A 489 24.23 4.12 -36.60
CA ASN A 489 23.46 5.07 -37.46
C ASN A 489 22.30 5.87 -36.82
N ALA A 490 22.19 6.01 -35.49
CA ALA A 490 21.05 6.71 -34.86
C ALA A 490 21.36 7.90 -33.93
N SER A 491 22.63 8.19 -33.62
CA SER A 491 23.02 9.20 -32.63
C SER A 491 23.61 10.47 -33.28
N LEU A 492 23.11 11.64 -32.86
CA LEU A 492 23.79 12.92 -33.09
C LEU A 492 24.97 13.02 -32.12
N THR A 493 26.18 12.75 -32.61
CA THR A 493 27.45 13.04 -31.92
C THR A 493 27.82 14.51 -32.03
#